data_AF-A0A924UL73-F1
#
_entry.id   AF-A0A924UL73-F1
#
_cell.length_a   1.000
_cell.length_b   1.000
_cell.length_c   1.000
_cell.angle_alpha   90.00
_cell.angle_beta   90.00
_cell.angle_gamma   90.00
#
_symmetry.space_group_name_H-M   'P 1'
#
loop_
_entity.id
_entity.type
_entity.pdbx_description
1 polymer ?
#
loop_
_entity_poly.entity_id
_entity_poly.type
_entity_poly.pdbx_seq_one_letter_code
_entity_poly.pdbx_strand_id
1 'polypeptide(L)'
;MRPIVFLIAAFLFVSLFQNCSKTKFATPQASNQASLGAVTLQADCTFDGRVLKEGEQVKAFQNSTVATGNICKSEIRQCQSGHLLGSFSYVNCSVNAPASCLLNGRNIAHGASVTVYPQATVPYGASCTSQTRTCQNGTLIGGSGENFTCQPGMARSCTFNNQTVAHGTSIKAFEQSTVAFGLACASQDRYCNDGQLNGNYTFGSCNFGAAAACQFNGQTIAHGASVNGYQASSGSPNCQKEIKVCTNGNLSGSYNFSSCTTTNFNWNVKSFVFSPCGGPDGISCTAANEGQQIYQSFCGSSAGVPWTCDRGTTTYK
;
A
#
# COMPACT_ATOMS: atom_id res chain seq x y z
N MET A 1 -4.85 -26.84 -37.07
CA MET A 1 -5.20 -27.57 -38.31
C MET A 1 -5.30 -26.59 -39.47
N ARG A 2 -4.33 -26.63 -40.38
CA ARG A 2 -4.34 -26.11 -41.76
C ARG A 2 -3.03 -26.60 -42.41
N PRO A 3 -3.06 -27.44 -43.46
CA PRO A 3 -1.85 -28.05 -44.01
C PRO A 3 -1.29 -27.21 -45.16
N ILE A 4 0.04 -27.12 -45.23
CA ILE A 4 0.76 -26.59 -46.40
C ILE A 4 1.33 -27.79 -47.16
N VAL A 5 0.78 -27.98 -48.35
CA VAL A 5 1.18 -28.90 -49.41
C VAL A 5 2.24 -28.20 -50.25
N PHE A 6 3.41 -28.81 -50.45
CA PHE A 6 4.32 -28.64 -51.61
C PHE A 6 5.43 -29.70 -51.44
N LEU A 7 6.02 -30.35 -52.45
CA LEU A 7 5.68 -30.76 -53.81
C LEU A 7 6.87 -31.66 -54.20
N ILE A 8 6.59 -32.87 -54.69
CA ILE A 8 7.59 -33.88 -55.06
C ILE A 8 8.20 -33.50 -56.41
N ALA A 9 9.53 -33.56 -56.53
CA ALA A 9 10.21 -33.57 -57.83
C ALA A 9 11.34 -34.62 -57.82
N ALA A 10 11.03 -35.77 -58.43
CA ALA A 10 11.96 -36.83 -58.76
C ALA A 10 12.70 -36.48 -60.05
N PHE A 11 14.03 -36.56 -60.05
CA PHE A 11 14.85 -36.50 -61.26
C PHE A 11 15.53 -37.85 -61.48
N LEU A 12 14.93 -38.63 -62.38
CA LEU A 12 15.50 -39.79 -63.05
C LEU A 12 16.40 -39.29 -64.19
N PHE A 13 17.71 -39.55 -64.12
CA PHE A 13 18.60 -39.42 -65.26
C PHE A 13 19.06 -40.80 -65.72
N VAL A 14 18.47 -41.22 -66.84
CA VAL A 14 18.93 -42.32 -67.70
C VAL A 14 19.93 -41.71 -68.68
N SER A 15 21.12 -42.30 -68.81
CA SER A 15 22.00 -42.04 -69.94
C SER A 15 22.71 -43.31 -70.39
N LEU A 16 22.38 -43.67 -71.61
CA LEU A 16 22.88 -44.75 -72.46
C LEU A 16 24.30 -44.46 -72.94
N PHE A 17 25.14 -45.51 -73.02
CA PHE A 17 26.27 -45.63 -73.95
C PHE A 17 26.27 -47.09 -74.43
N GLN A 18 25.69 -47.41 -75.60
CA GLN A 18 26.29 -47.43 -76.94
C GLN A 18 27.56 -48.28 -77.11
N ASN A 19 27.33 -49.50 -77.61
CA ASN A 19 28.00 -50.18 -78.72
C ASN A 19 29.44 -49.77 -79.06
N CYS A 20 30.36 -50.75 -78.99
CA CYS A 20 31.50 -50.80 -79.90
C CYS A 20 31.72 -52.22 -80.43
N SER A 21 31.99 -52.26 -81.74
CA SER A 21 31.98 -53.38 -82.67
C SER A 21 32.96 -54.51 -82.39
N LYS A 22 32.52 -55.72 -82.77
CA LYS A 22 33.38 -56.90 -82.99
C LYS A 22 34.20 -56.70 -84.26
N THR A 23 35.52 -56.55 -84.14
CA THR A 23 36.47 -56.82 -85.23
C THR A 23 37.40 -57.94 -84.81
N LYS A 24 37.26 -59.07 -85.52
CA LYS A 24 38.20 -60.19 -85.51
C LYS A 24 39.53 -59.70 -86.06
N PHE A 25 40.62 -59.90 -85.31
CA PHE A 25 41.98 -59.80 -85.84
C PHE A 25 42.69 -61.13 -85.64
N ALA A 26 43.40 -61.52 -86.70
CA ALA A 26 44.06 -62.79 -86.89
C ALA A 26 45.34 -62.92 -86.05
N THR A 27 45.63 -64.17 -85.73
CA THR A 27 46.85 -64.70 -85.11
C THR A 27 48.11 -64.30 -85.90
N PRO A 28 49.20 -63.93 -85.22
CA PRO A 28 50.52 -64.38 -85.60
C PRO A 28 51.26 -65.11 -84.47
N GLN A 29 52.24 -65.88 -84.93
CA GLN A 29 52.99 -66.92 -84.26
C GLN A 29 53.64 -66.57 -82.92
N ALA A 30 53.74 -67.61 -82.11
CA ALA A 30 54.64 -67.73 -80.99
C ALA A 30 56.10 -67.56 -81.43
N SER A 31 56.83 -66.70 -80.73
CA SER A 31 58.29 -66.74 -80.63
C SER A 31 58.69 -66.66 -79.16
N ASN A 32 59.61 -67.54 -78.81
CA ASN A 32 60.03 -67.91 -77.47
C ASN A 32 60.69 -66.80 -76.65
N GLN A 33 60.48 -66.93 -75.33
CA GLN A 33 61.41 -66.69 -74.23
C GLN A 33 62.00 -65.28 -74.06
N ALA A 34 61.52 -64.60 -73.02
CA ALA A 34 62.40 -63.95 -72.06
C ALA A 34 61.71 -63.88 -70.68
N SER A 35 62.26 -64.65 -69.74
CA SER A 35 62.41 -64.36 -68.30
C SER A 35 61.53 -63.22 -67.75
N LEU A 36 60.36 -63.59 -67.19
CA LEU A 36 59.67 -62.79 -66.18
C LEU A 36 60.57 -62.73 -64.94
N GLY A 37 61.50 -61.78 -64.92
CA GLY A 37 61.83 -61.14 -63.66
C GLY A 37 60.52 -60.58 -63.14
N ALA A 38 60.05 -61.07 -62.00
CA ALA A 38 58.94 -60.46 -61.28
C ALA A 38 59.39 -59.04 -60.92
N VAL A 39 59.19 -58.10 -61.86
CA VAL A 39 59.04 -56.70 -61.52
C VAL A 39 57.79 -56.71 -60.66
N THR A 40 57.97 -56.77 -59.34
CA THR A 40 56.98 -56.28 -58.41
C THR A 40 56.72 -54.86 -58.85
N LEU A 41 55.68 -54.68 -59.66
CA LEU A 41 55.12 -53.40 -59.99
C LEU A 41 54.67 -52.87 -58.64
N GLN A 42 55.57 -52.12 -58.00
CA GLN A 42 55.39 -51.54 -56.68
C GLN A 42 54.34 -50.45 -56.88
N ALA A 43 53.08 -50.88 -56.88
CA ALA A 43 51.96 -50.02 -57.13
C ALA A 43 51.70 -49.24 -55.85
N ASP A 44 51.85 -47.93 -55.95
CA ASP A 44 51.55 -47.02 -54.85
C ASP A 44 50.03 -46.98 -54.61
N CYS A 45 49.63 -46.79 -53.36
CA CYS A 45 48.24 -46.55 -53.02
C CYS A 45 47.96 -45.05 -52.94
N THR A 46 46.73 -44.62 -53.18
CA THR A 46 46.31 -43.23 -52.94
C THR A 46 45.26 -43.15 -51.84
N PHE A 47 45.46 -42.24 -50.88
CA PHE A 47 44.49 -41.97 -49.81
C PHE A 47 44.34 -40.46 -49.62
N ASP A 48 43.13 -39.95 -49.87
CA ASP A 48 42.80 -38.51 -49.80
C ASP A 48 43.83 -37.61 -50.52
N GLY A 49 44.23 -38.02 -51.73
CA GLY A 49 45.22 -37.30 -52.55
C GLY A 49 46.69 -37.51 -52.15
N ARG A 50 47.00 -38.18 -51.04
CA ARG A 50 48.37 -38.60 -50.68
C ARG A 50 48.71 -39.93 -51.33
N VAL A 51 49.91 -40.02 -51.90
CA VAL A 51 50.50 -41.27 -52.42
C VAL A 51 51.24 -41.99 -51.28
N LEU A 52 50.93 -43.26 -51.08
CA LEU A 52 51.53 -44.15 -50.09
C LEU A 52 52.36 -45.21 -50.84
N LYS A 53 53.63 -45.34 -50.48
CA LYS A 53 54.49 -46.39 -51.04
C LYS A 53 54.10 -47.77 -50.52
N GLU A 54 54.51 -48.82 -51.22
CA GLU A 54 54.34 -50.20 -50.75
C GLU A 54 54.83 -50.38 -49.31
N GLY A 55 54.01 -50.99 -48.48
CA GLY A 55 54.28 -51.20 -47.06
C GLY A 55 54.06 -49.97 -46.18
N GLU A 56 53.88 -48.77 -46.74
CA GLU A 56 53.59 -47.56 -45.98
C GLU A 56 52.21 -47.65 -45.30
N GLN A 57 52.14 -47.12 -44.09
CA GLN A 57 50.95 -47.14 -43.26
C GLN A 57 50.40 -45.72 -43.06
N VAL A 58 49.07 -45.60 -43.07
CA VAL A 58 48.36 -44.37 -42.76
C VAL A 58 47.30 -44.63 -41.69
N LYS A 59 47.16 -43.71 -40.74
CA LYS A 59 46.03 -43.72 -39.81
C LYS A 59 44.79 -43.22 -40.53
N ALA A 60 43.76 -44.05 -40.61
CA ALA A 60 42.48 -43.69 -41.16
C ALA A 60 41.40 -43.71 -40.06
N PHE A 61 40.35 -42.93 -40.26
CA PHE A 61 39.23 -42.75 -39.33
C PHE A 61 37.92 -43.21 -39.96
N GLN A 62 37.04 -43.75 -39.13
CA GLN A 62 35.75 -44.29 -39.57
C GLN A 62 34.81 -43.19 -40.07
N ASN A 63 34.85 -42.02 -39.44
CA ASN A 63 34.05 -40.84 -39.76
C ASN A 63 34.95 -39.61 -39.81
N SER A 64 34.64 -38.64 -40.68
CA SER A 64 35.32 -37.33 -40.71
C SER A 64 34.96 -36.43 -39.52
N THR A 65 33.81 -36.67 -38.90
CA THR A 65 33.33 -35.96 -37.72
C THR A 65 32.52 -36.88 -36.81
N VAL A 66 32.64 -36.71 -35.49
CA VAL A 66 31.81 -37.40 -34.49
C VAL A 66 31.14 -36.41 -33.54
N ALA A 67 30.00 -36.78 -32.96
CA ALA A 67 29.31 -35.96 -31.98
C ALA A 67 30.14 -35.77 -30.69
N THR A 68 29.90 -34.67 -29.96
CA THR A 68 30.56 -34.37 -28.69
C THR A 68 30.47 -35.55 -27.71
N GLY A 69 31.58 -35.86 -27.03
CA GLY A 69 31.67 -36.97 -26.08
C GLY A 69 32.00 -38.33 -26.71
N ASN A 70 31.96 -38.44 -28.05
CA ASN A 70 32.44 -39.62 -28.75
C ASN A 70 33.92 -39.50 -29.13
N ILE A 71 34.55 -40.66 -29.37
CA ILE A 71 35.93 -40.75 -29.82
C ILE A 71 36.00 -41.01 -31.33
N CYS A 72 36.99 -40.41 -31.98
CA CYS A 72 37.34 -40.72 -33.36
C CYS A 72 37.95 -42.12 -33.42
N LYS A 73 37.14 -43.12 -33.81
CA LYS A 73 37.64 -44.49 -34.05
C LYS A 73 38.59 -44.46 -35.24
N SER A 74 39.78 -45.02 -35.03
CA SER A 74 40.83 -45.09 -36.04
C SER A 74 41.35 -46.50 -36.23
N GLU A 75 41.80 -46.80 -37.45
CA GLU A 75 42.57 -47.99 -37.78
C GLU A 75 43.86 -47.58 -38.51
N ILE A 76 44.82 -48.51 -38.59
CA ILE A 76 46.01 -48.35 -39.41
C ILE A 76 45.76 -49.10 -40.72
N ARG A 77 45.83 -48.37 -41.83
CA ARG A 77 45.71 -48.90 -43.19
C ARG A 77 47.09 -49.03 -43.79
N GLN A 78 47.37 -50.14 -44.47
CA GLN A 78 48.67 -50.41 -45.09
C GLN A 78 48.52 -50.55 -46.60
N CYS A 79 49.42 -49.92 -47.35
CA CYS A 79 49.47 -50.13 -48.79
C CYS A 79 50.11 -51.47 -49.11
N GLN A 80 49.40 -52.32 -49.84
CA GLN A 80 49.91 -53.58 -50.34
C GLN A 80 49.50 -53.79 -51.79
N SER A 81 50.48 -53.86 -52.68
CA SER A 81 50.34 -54.08 -54.13
C SER A 81 49.34 -53.12 -54.78
N GLY A 82 49.38 -51.82 -54.44
CA GLY A 82 48.46 -50.81 -54.97
C GLY A 82 47.07 -50.78 -54.33
N HIS A 83 46.83 -51.64 -53.33
CA HIS A 83 45.58 -51.67 -52.57
C HIS A 83 45.79 -51.26 -51.12
N LEU A 84 44.99 -50.30 -50.66
CA LEU A 84 45.03 -49.86 -49.27
C LEU A 84 44.15 -50.78 -48.41
N LEU A 85 44.75 -51.63 -47.59
CA LEU A 85 44.03 -52.53 -46.70
C LEU A 85 43.30 -51.76 -45.59
N GLY A 86 42.19 -52.31 -45.09
CA GLY A 86 41.30 -51.64 -44.13
C GLY A 86 40.04 -51.05 -44.78
N SER A 87 39.14 -50.51 -43.96
CA SER A 87 37.79 -50.07 -44.33
C SER A 87 37.52 -48.59 -44.04
N PHE A 88 38.37 -47.89 -43.30
CA PHE A 88 38.14 -46.53 -42.86
C PHE A 88 38.58 -45.52 -43.92
N SER A 89 37.68 -44.60 -44.25
CA SER A 89 37.82 -43.79 -45.47
C SER A 89 38.33 -42.37 -45.24
N TYR A 90 38.47 -41.91 -44.00
CA TYR A 90 38.77 -40.50 -43.70
C TYR A 90 40.19 -40.33 -43.14
N VAL A 91 40.94 -39.33 -43.64
CA VAL A 91 42.30 -39.03 -43.14
C VAL A 91 42.31 -38.24 -41.84
N ASN A 92 41.25 -37.48 -41.59
CA ASN A 92 41.06 -36.67 -40.39
C ASN A 92 39.72 -36.99 -39.76
N CYS A 93 39.65 -36.85 -38.44
CA CYS A 93 38.40 -36.86 -37.70
C CYS A 93 38.39 -35.73 -36.68
N SER A 94 37.27 -35.01 -36.63
CA SER A 94 37.02 -33.94 -35.66
C SER A 94 35.87 -34.31 -34.72
N VAL A 95 35.96 -33.90 -33.45
CA VAL A 95 34.83 -34.02 -32.51
C VAL A 95 34.08 -32.69 -32.52
N ASN A 96 32.77 -32.73 -32.70
CA ASN A 96 31.93 -31.53 -32.66
C ASN A 96 32.08 -30.80 -31.32
N ALA A 97 32.18 -29.47 -31.37
CA ALA A 97 32.14 -28.64 -30.17
C ALA A 97 30.82 -28.83 -29.42
N PRO A 98 30.83 -28.85 -28.07
CA PRO A 98 29.63 -28.97 -27.28
C PRO A 98 28.67 -27.80 -27.55
N ALA A 99 27.38 -28.10 -27.65
CA ALA A 99 26.35 -27.09 -27.83
C ALA A 99 26.20 -26.22 -26.58
N SER A 100 26.02 -24.92 -26.79
CA SER A 100 25.68 -23.97 -25.76
C SER A 100 24.18 -23.97 -25.48
N CYS A 101 23.76 -23.50 -24.32
CA CYS A 101 22.37 -23.44 -23.90
C CYS A 101 21.82 -22.02 -24.03
N LEU A 102 20.55 -21.89 -24.39
CA LEU A 102 19.85 -20.61 -24.41
C LEU A 102 18.90 -20.53 -23.21
N LEU A 103 19.03 -19.50 -22.38
CA LEU A 103 18.08 -19.19 -21.31
C LEU A 103 17.68 -17.73 -21.39
N ASN A 104 16.40 -17.46 -21.69
CA ASN A 104 15.85 -16.10 -21.79
C ASN A 104 16.71 -15.16 -22.65
N GLY A 105 17.14 -15.63 -23.83
CA GLY A 105 17.97 -14.87 -24.77
C GLY A 105 19.46 -14.80 -24.43
N ARG A 106 19.89 -15.31 -23.27
CA ARG A 106 21.30 -15.38 -22.89
C ARG A 106 21.91 -16.73 -23.28
N ASN A 107 23.04 -16.68 -23.97
CA ASN A 107 23.81 -17.88 -24.30
C ASN A 107 24.70 -18.29 -23.11
N ILE A 108 24.63 -19.56 -22.72
CA ILE A 108 25.39 -20.17 -21.62
C ILE A 108 26.28 -21.24 -22.22
N ALA A 109 27.59 -21.06 -22.14
CA ALA A 109 28.55 -22.02 -22.67
C ALA A 109 28.41 -23.39 -21.98
N HIS A 110 28.72 -24.47 -22.69
CA HIS A 110 28.77 -25.80 -22.09
C HIS A 110 29.71 -25.84 -20.88
N GLY A 111 29.28 -26.50 -19.81
CA GLY A 111 30.00 -26.59 -18.54
C GLY A 111 29.82 -25.35 -17.65
N ALA A 112 29.32 -24.24 -18.19
CA ALA A 112 29.02 -23.06 -17.39
C ALA A 112 27.74 -23.27 -16.57
N SER A 113 27.73 -22.66 -15.39
CA SER A 113 26.60 -22.61 -14.48
C SER A 113 26.12 -21.18 -14.29
N VAL A 114 24.81 -21.00 -14.18
CA VAL A 114 24.18 -19.72 -13.89
C VAL A 114 23.28 -19.83 -12.67
N THR A 115 23.25 -18.77 -11.88
CA THR A 115 22.25 -18.60 -10.82
C THR A 115 20.97 -18.06 -11.43
N VAL A 116 19.85 -18.69 -11.09
CA VAL A 116 18.52 -18.35 -11.58
C VAL A 116 17.51 -18.38 -10.44
N TYR A 117 16.36 -17.78 -10.66
CA TYR A 117 15.27 -17.70 -9.71
C TYR A 117 13.97 -18.19 -10.37
N PRO A 118 13.14 -18.99 -9.67
CA PRO A 118 11.84 -19.40 -10.18
C PRO A 118 10.89 -18.22 -10.44
N GLN A 119 11.02 -17.14 -9.67
CA GLN A 119 10.21 -15.94 -9.80
C GLN A 119 11.11 -14.70 -9.91
N ALA A 120 10.74 -13.73 -10.74
CA ALA A 120 11.42 -12.43 -10.83
C ALA A 120 11.11 -11.53 -9.62
N THR A 121 9.99 -11.77 -8.95
CA THR A 121 9.56 -11.02 -7.76
C THR A 121 8.89 -11.96 -6.77
N VAL A 122 9.18 -11.78 -5.48
CA VAL A 122 8.54 -12.49 -4.36
C VAL A 122 7.74 -11.51 -3.49
N PRO A 123 6.80 -11.95 -2.63
CA PRO A 123 6.07 -11.05 -1.73
C PRO A 123 6.99 -10.20 -0.83
N TYR A 124 6.46 -9.08 -0.32
CA TYR A 124 7.18 -8.25 0.65
C TYR A 124 7.61 -9.08 1.87
N GLY A 125 8.84 -8.89 2.33
CA GLY A 125 9.43 -9.63 3.45
C GLY A 125 9.86 -11.06 3.14
N ALA A 126 9.56 -11.59 1.95
CA ALA A 126 10.05 -12.89 1.52
C ALA A 126 11.47 -12.79 0.92
N SER A 127 12.20 -13.90 0.96
CA SER A 127 13.55 -14.01 0.39
C SER A 127 13.53 -14.72 -0.96
N CYS A 128 14.36 -14.25 -1.88
CA CYS A 128 14.56 -14.89 -3.17
C CYS A 128 15.38 -16.17 -3.03
N THR A 129 14.76 -17.32 -3.32
CA THR A 129 15.48 -18.60 -3.35
C THR A 129 16.10 -18.82 -4.72
N SER A 130 17.43 -18.78 -4.77
CA SER A 130 18.18 -19.06 -5.99
C SER A 130 18.31 -20.56 -6.26
N GLN A 131 18.41 -20.92 -7.53
CA GLN A 131 18.79 -22.22 -8.02
C GLN A 131 20.00 -22.07 -8.95
N THR A 132 20.73 -23.17 -9.18
CA THR A 132 21.82 -23.21 -10.14
C THR A 132 21.40 -24.06 -11.33
N ARG A 133 21.63 -23.57 -12.55
CA ARG A 133 21.49 -24.35 -13.78
C ARG A 133 22.81 -24.47 -14.50
N THR A 134 23.14 -25.68 -14.93
CA THR A 134 24.38 -25.98 -15.64
C THR A 134 24.07 -26.39 -17.07
N CYS A 135 24.81 -25.84 -18.04
CA CYS A 135 24.66 -26.23 -19.43
C CYS A 135 25.42 -27.50 -19.75
N GLN A 136 24.71 -28.58 -20.07
CA GLN A 136 25.26 -29.84 -20.53
C GLN A 136 24.85 -30.08 -21.99
N ASN A 137 25.77 -29.80 -22.92
CA ASN A 137 25.64 -29.99 -24.36
C ASN A 137 24.26 -29.55 -24.91
N GLY A 138 23.94 -28.28 -24.74
CA GLY A 138 22.67 -27.68 -25.19
C GLY A 138 21.47 -27.90 -24.26
N THR A 139 21.61 -28.67 -23.17
CA THR A 139 20.54 -28.91 -22.20
C THR A 139 20.86 -28.30 -20.84
N LEU A 140 19.95 -27.51 -20.27
CA LEU A 140 20.11 -26.94 -18.92
C LEU A 140 19.59 -27.91 -17.86
N ILE A 141 20.50 -28.37 -16.99
CA ILE A 141 20.20 -29.28 -15.87
C ILE A 141 20.32 -28.58 -14.51
N GLY A 142 19.88 -29.22 -13.43
CA GLY A 142 19.95 -28.70 -12.06
C GLY A 142 18.61 -28.10 -11.58
N GLY A 143 18.43 -26.80 -11.77
CA GLY A 143 17.20 -26.06 -11.43
C GLY A 143 16.18 -25.93 -12.56
N SER A 144 15.03 -25.33 -12.24
CA SER A 144 13.96 -24.98 -13.19
C SER A 144 13.76 -23.47 -13.36
N GLY A 145 14.41 -22.65 -12.53
CA GLY A 145 14.32 -21.20 -12.62
C GLY A 145 14.75 -20.65 -13.98
N GLU A 146 14.13 -19.55 -14.36
CA GLU A 146 14.35 -18.90 -15.66
C GLU A 146 14.80 -17.44 -15.51
N ASN A 147 14.57 -16.83 -14.34
CA ASN A 147 14.87 -15.42 -14.10
C ASN A 147 16.32 -15.27 -13.60
N PHE A 148 17.12 -14.37 -14.19
CA PHE A 148 18.48 -14.11 -13.71
C PHE A 148 18.53 -13.23 -12.45
N THR A 149 17.43 -12.56 -12.15
CA THR A 149 17.30 -11.67 -11.00
C THR A 149 16.01 -11.99 -10.27
N CYS A 150 16.01 -11.75 -8.96
CA CYS A 150 14.81 -11.75 -8.15
C CYS A 150 14.90 -10.62 -7.14
N GLN A 151 13.78 -9.95 -6.91
CA GLN A 151 13.67 -8.90 -5.90
C GLN A 151 12.42 -9.10 -5.04
N PRO A 152 12.46 -8.85 -3.73
CA PRO A 152 11.25 -8.75 -2.94
C PRO A 152 10.36 -7.60 -3.43
N GLY A 153 9.06 -7.81 -3.38
CA GLY A 153 8.07 -6.77 -3.66
C GLY A 153 8.15 -5.61 -2.67
N MET A 154 7.69 -4.44 -3.09
CA MET A 154 7.62 -3.27 -2.22
C MET A 154 6.51 -3.44 -1.17
N ALA A 155 6.73 -2.91 0.03
CA ALA A 155 5.71 -2.87 1.06
C ALA A 155 4.51 -2.01 0.62
N ARG A 156 3.30 -2.45 0.94
CA ARG A 156 2.08 -1.72 0.61
C ARG A 156 1.73 -0.68 1.66
N SER A 157 1.27 0.48 1.22
CA SER A 157 0.65 1.49 2.07
C SER A 157 -0.78 1.09 2.47
N CYS A 158 -1.25 1.62 3.58
CA CYS A 158 -2.63 1.52 4.02
C CYS A 158 -3.42 2.77 3.59
N THR A 159 -4.74 2.68 3.63
CA THR A 159 -5.62 3.85 3.47
C THR A 159 -6.46 4.03 4.73
N PHE A 160 -6.52 5.25 5.26
CA PHE A 160 -7.33 5.62 6.42
C PHE A 160 -7.98 6.98 6.16
N ASN A 161 -9.33 7.04 6.16
CA ASN A 161 -10.08 8.27 5.89
C ASN A 161 -9.58 9.04 4.65
N ASN A 162 -9.39 8.31 3.53
CA ASN A 162 -8.84 8.80 2.27
C ASN A 162 -7.40 9.35 2.33
N GLN A 163 -6.68 9.13 3.42
CA GLN A 163 -5.25 9.43 3.54
C GLN A 163 -4.42 8.16 3.34
N THR A 164 -3.33 8.29 2.61
CA THR A 164 -2.33 7.22 2.47
C THR A 164 -1.44 7.19 3.71
N VAL A 165 -1.37 6.03 4.36
CA VAL A 165 -0.47 5.76 5.48
C VAL A 165 0.65 4.86 4.97
N ALA A 166 1.88 5.36 4.95
CA ALA A 166 3.02 4.60 4.46
C ALA A 166 3.28 3.37 5.34
N HIS A 167 3.81 2.29 4.73
CA HIS A 167 4.24 1.12 5.50
C HIS A 167 5.22 1.51 6.62
N GLY A 168 5.09 0.91 7.80
CA GLY A 168 5.96 1.15 8.95
C GLY A 168 5.66 2.46 9.69
N THR A 169 4.67 3.23 9.23
CA THR A 169 4.23 4.46 9.89
C THR A 169 2.91 4.25 10.63
N SER A 170 2.57 5.20 11.51
CA SER A 170 1.31 5.23 12.22
C SER A 170 0.49 6.47 11.87
N ILE A 171 -0.82 6.36 12.08
CA ILE A 171 -1.77 7.47 12.00
C ILE A 171 -2.58 7.53 13.28
N LYS A 172 -2.82 8.74 13.79
CA LYS A 172 -3.71 8.94 14.93
C LYS A 172 -5.16 8.78 14.48
N ALA A 173 -5.88 7.87 15.13
CA ALA A 173 -7.29 7.62 14.94
C ALA A 173 -8.07 7.89 16.24
N PHE A 174 -9.35 8.16 16.12
CA PHE A 174 -10.24 8.47 17.24
C PHE A 174 -11.41 7.50 17.31
N GLU A 175 -11.88 7.23 18.52
CA GLU A 175 -13.02 6.33 18.77
C GLU A 175 -14.34 6.92 18.31
N GLN A 176 -14.49 8.24 18.43
CA GLN A 176 -15.69 9.00 18.06
C GLN A 176 -15.29 10.23 17.25
N SER A 177 -16.13 10.64 16.30
CA SER A 177 -15.96 11.90 15.56
C SER A 177 -16.32 13.14 16.39
N THR A 178 -17.10 12.98 17.46
CA THR A 178 -17.47 14.05 18.38
C THR A 178 -17.71 13.49 19.78
N VAL A 179 -17.23 14.20 20.81
CA VAL A 179 -17.49 13.91 22.23
C VAL A 179 -18.28 15.04 22.88
N ALA A 180 -18.94 14.79 24.01
CA ALA A 180 -19.65 15.85 24.74
C ALA A 180 -18.70 16.93 25.28
N PHE A 181 -19.22 18.12 25.56
CA PHE A 181 -18.44 19.22 26.14
C PHE A 181 -17.74 18.80 27.44
N GLY A 182 -16.46 19.16 27.56
CA GLY A 182 -15.64 18.83 28.73
C GLY A 182 -15.09 17.39 28.76
N LEU A 183 -15.45 16.54 27.79
CA LEU A 183 -14.85 15.21 27.64
C LEU A 183 -13.64 15.25 26.71
N ALA A 184 -12.72 14.28 26.89
CA ALA A 184 -11.56 14.11 26.04
C ALA A 184 -11.82 13.12 24.90
N CYS A 185 -11.22 13.36 23.74
CA CYS A 185 -11.24 12.42 22.63
C CYS A 185 -10.30 11.25 22.90
N ALA A 186 -10.85 10.04 23.02
CA ALA A 186 -10.04 8.82 23.03
C ALA A 186 -9.35 8.66 21.67
N SER A 187 -8.03 8.44 21.69
CA SER A 187 -7.22 8.27 20.48
C SER A 187 -6.33 7.03 20.56
N GLN A 188 -6.06 6.45 19.40
CA GLN A 188 -5.17 5.32 19.21
C GLN A 188 -4.26 5.60 18.01
N ASP A 189 -2.98 5.27 18.12
CA ASP A 189 -2.09 5.27 16.96
C ASP A 189 -2.21 3.92 16.24
N ARG A 190 -2.69 3.96 15.00
CA ARG A 190 -2.87 2.79 14.13
C ARG A 190 -1.66 2.65 13.22
N TYR A 191 -1.00 1.49 13.26
CA TYR A 191 0.21 1.17 12.51
C TYR A 191 -0.12 0.42 11.22
N CYS A 192 0.51 0.85 10.12
CA CYS A 192 0.39 0.20 8.83
C CYS A 192 1.48 -0.86 8.64
N ASN A 193 1.07 -2.13 8.51
CA ASN A 193 1.94 -3.26 8.20
C ASN A 193 1.52 -3.90 6.87
N ASP A 194 2.35 -3.76 5.83
CA ASP A 194 2.09 -4.20 4.46
C ASP A 194 0.62 -4.11 3.99
N GLY A 195 0.07 -2.89 3.99
CA GLY A 195 -1.31 -2.63 3.56
C GLY A 195 -2.39 -3.04 4.56
N GLN A 196 -2.03 -3.57 5.73
CA GLN A 196 -2.96 -3.85 6.84
C GLN A 196 -2.78 -2.82 7.96
N LEU A 197 -3.85 -2.08 8.26
CA LEU A 197 -3.87 -1.09 9.34
C LEU A 197 -4.44 -1.72 10.61
N ASN A 198 -3.64 -1.84 11.67
CA ASN A 198 -4.09 -2.42 12.94
C ASN A 198 -5.07 -1.49 13.69
N GLY A 199 -5.59 -1.91 14.84
CA GLY A 199 -6.50 -1.09 15.66
C GLY A 199 -7.94 -1.02 15.13
N ASN A 200 -8.83 -0.43 15.92
CA ASN A 200 -10.28 -0.42 15.66
C ASN A 200 -10.89 0.99 15.61
N TYR A 201 -10.15 2.03 15.97
CA TYR A 201 -10.64 3.42 15.90
C TYR A 201 -10.76 3.89 14.44
N THR A 202 -11.93 4.38 14.05
CA THR A 202 -12.28 4.60 12.63
C THR A 202 -12.25 6.07 12.21
N PHE A 203 -12.26 7.02 13.14
CA PHE A 203 -12.37 8.44 12.82
C PHE A 203 -11.01 9.12 12.69
N GLY A 204 -10.82 9.97 11.67
CA GLY A 204 -9.58 10.72 11.43
C GLY A 204 -9.45 12.00 12.24
N SER A 205 -10.55 12.44 12.85
CA SER A 205 -10.62 13.63 13.69
C SER A 205 -11.68 13.43 14.76
N CYS A 206 -11.55 14.14 15.88
CA CYS A 206 -12.56 14.20 16.92
C CYS A 206 -12.78 15.65 17.32
N ASN A 207 -14.05 16.07 17.31
CA ASN A 207 -14.49 17.41 17.69
C ASN A 207 -15.12 17.40 19.08
N PHE A 208 -15.17 18.56 19.72
CA PHE A 208 -15.89 18.73 20.99
C PHE A 208 -17.29 19.25 20.72
N GLY A 209 -18.28 18.69 21.41
CA GLY A 209 -19.64 19.20 21.44
C GLY A 209 -19.66 20.61 22.03
N ALA A 210 -20.58 21.45 21.53
CA ALA A 210 -20.81 22.77 22.09
C ALA A 210 -21.30 22.64 23.54
N ALA A 211 -20.84 23.54 24.42
CA ALA A 211 -21.38 23.64 25.75
C ALA A 211 -22.87 24.03 25.70
N ALA A 212 -23.69 23.44 26.55
CA ALA A 212 -25.10 23.77 26.62
C ALA A 212 -25.31 25.20 27.16
N ALA A 213 -26.24 25.92 26.54
CA ALA A 213 -26.74 27.20 27.05
C ALA A 213 -27.77 26.97 28.16
N CYS A 214 -27.90 27.94 29.06
CA CYS A 214 -28.90 27.94 30.12
C CYS A 214 -30.14 28.71 29.67
N GLN A 215 -31.30 28.36 30.24
CA GLN A 215 -32.53 29.13 30.06
C GLN A 215 -32.89 29.85 31.36
N PHE A 216 -33.21 31.13 31.29
CA PHE A 216 -33.65 31.93 32.43
C PHE A 216 -34.75 32.90 32.01
N ASN A 217 -35.99 32.65 32.45
CA ASN A 217 -37.16 33.48 32.14
C ASN A 217 -37.29 33.83 30.65
N GLY A 218 -37.12 32.83 29.77
CA GLY A 218 -37.20 32.98 28.31
C GLY A 218 -35.94 33.53 27.63
N GLN A 219 -34.90 33.88 28.39
CA GLN A 219 -33.60 34.27 27.84
C GLN A 219 -32.65 33.07 27.76
N THR A 220 -31.98 32.92 26.62
CA THR A 220 -30.89 31.96 26.44
C THR A 220 -29.56 32.59 26.86
N ILE A 221 -28.92 32.02 27.88
CA ILE A 221 -27.64 32.47 28.40
C ILE A 221 -26.57 31.51 27.90
N ALA A 222 -25.64 32.00 27.08
CA ALA A 222 -24.54 31.18 26.57
C ALA A 222 -23.68 30.62 27.73
N HIS A 223 -23.04 29.47 27.51
CA HIS A 223 -22.06 28.94 28.45
C HIS A 223 -20.96 29.99 28.76
N GLY A 224 -20.61 30.14 30.03
CA GLY A 224 -19.64 31.13 30.53
C GLY A 224 -20.20 32.55 30.65
N ALA A 225 -21.38 32.84 30.09
CA ALA A 225 -22.05 34.11 30.25
C ALA A 225 -22.72 34.21 31.63
N SER A 226 -22.96 35.44 32.06
CA SER A 226 -23.62 35.76 33.31
C SER A 226 -24.82 36.68 33.13
N VAL A 227 -25.78 36.58 34.04
CA VAL A 227 -26.97 37.43 34.10
C VAL A 227 -27.22 37.84 35.55
N ASN A 228 -27.82 39.01 35.77
CA ASN A 228 -28.31 39.36 37.09
C ASN A 228 -29.62 38.61 37.37
N GLY A 229 -29.67 37.84 38.45
CA GLY A 229 -30.91 37.34 39.04
C GLY A 229 -31.35 38.23 40.19
N TYR A 230 -32.66 38.37 40.41
CA TYR A 230 -33.24 39.16 41.50
C TYR A 230 -34.07 38.28 42.43
N GLN A 231 -34.02 38.57 43.73
CA GLN A 231 -34.73 37.78 44.75
C GLN A 231 -36.26 37.91 44.64
N ALA A 232 -36.74 39.07 44.18
CA ALA A 232 -38.14 39.40 43.99
C ALA A 232 -38.33 40.25 42.72
N SER A 233 -39.55 40.30 42.19
CA SER A 233 -39.92 41.18 41.05
C SER A 233 -40.02 42.66 41.41
N SER A 234 -40.07 42.99 42.71
CA SER A 234 -40.06 44.37 43.23
C SER A 234 -39.34 44.45 44.58
N GLY A 235 -38.66 45.56 44.87
CA GLY A 235 -37.98 45.79 46.15
C GLY A 235 -37.90 47.27 46.54
N SER A 236 -37.90 47.56 47.85
CA SER A 236 -37.78 48.90 48.42
C SER A 236 -36.67 48.93 49.49
N PRO A 237 -35.73 49.90 49.46
CA PRO A 237 -35.54 50.89 48.40
C PRO A 237 -34.83 50.30 47.16
N ASN A 238 -34.21 49.12 47.29
CA ASN A 238 -33.36 48.51 46.26
C ASN A 238 -33.76 47.06 45.96
N CYS A 239 -33.37 46.60 44.78
CA CYS A 239 -33.50 45.21 44.36
C CYS A 239 -32.24 44.42 44.75
N GLN A 240 -32.40 43.44 45.64
CA GLN A 240 -31.32 42.48 45.91
C GLN A 240 -31.08 41.64 44.67
N LYS A 241 -29.81 41.59 44.22
CA LYS A 241 -29.40 40.86 43.03
C LYS A 241 -28.21 39.96 43.30
N GLU A 242 -28.14 38.87 42.55
CA GLU A 242 -26.96 37.99 42.46
C GLU A 242 -26.51 37.90 40.99
N ILE A 243 -25.23 37.58 40.78
CA ILE A 243 -24.73 37.24 39.44
C ILE A 243 -24.87 35.72 39.27
N LYS A 244 -25.73 35.33 38.33
CA LYS A 244 -25.90 33.93 37.92
C LYS A 244 -24.98 33.66 36.73
N VAL A 245 -24.20 32.58 36.78
CA VAL A 245 -23.26 32.18 35.73
C VAL A 245 -23.76 30.88 35.12
N CYS A 246 -23.81 30.82 33.79
CA CYS A 246 -24.18 29.60 33.09
C CYS A 246 -22.96 28.68 32.90
N THR A 247 -23.00 27.50 33.50
CA THR A 247 -21.96 26.47 33.36
C THR A 247 -22.58 25.22 32.75
N ASN A 248 -22.50 25.13 31.43
CA ASN A 248 -22.90 23.95 30.62
C ASN A 248 -24.36 23.53 30.90
N GLY A 249 -25.29 24.46 30.66
CA GLY A 249 -26.73 24.25 30.88
C GLY A 249 -27.17 24.40 32.34
N ASN A 250 -26.25 24.48 33.29
CA ASN A 250 -26.57 24.73 34.70
C ASN A 250 -26.33 26.20 35.07
N LEU A 251 -27.38 26.90 35.48
CA LEU A 251 -27.32 28.30 35.89
C LEU A 251 -27.14 28.40 37.41
N SER A 252 -26.07 29.04 37.88
CA SER A 252 -25.79 29.18 39.31
C SER A 252 -26.79 30.10 40.04
N GLY A 253 -26.75 30.07 41.37
CA GLY A 253 -27.52 30.96 42.25
C GLY A 253 -28.99 30.57 42.43
N SER A 254 -29.70 31.21 43.38
CA SER A 254 -31.07 30.84 43.79
C SER A 254 -32.15 31.86 43.40
N TYR A 255 -31.78 33.01 42.86
CA TYR A 255 -32.72 34.09 42.54
C TYR A 255 -33.43 33.81 41.20
N ASN A 256 -34.75 33.91 41.21
CA ASN A 256 -35.61 33.40 40.12
C ASN A 256 -36.15 34.49 39.19
N PHE A 257 -35.99 35.77 39.51
CA PHE A 257 -36.51 36.87 38.71
C PHE A 257 -35.42 37.47 37.80
N SER A 258 -35.74 37.72 36.53
CA SER A 258 -34.82 38.32 35.55
C SER A 258 -34.83 39.85 35.57
N SER A 259 -35.81 40.44 36.24
CA SER A 259 -35.94 41.87 36.45
C SER A 259 -36.50 42.14 37.84
N CYS A 260 -36.22 43.34 38.35
CA CYS A 260 -36.82 43.83 39.57
C CYS A 260 -37.07 45.33 39.43
N THR A 261 -38.25 45.75 39.85
CA THR A 261 -38.65 47.16 39.86
C THR A 261 -38.41 47.74 41.25
N THR A 262 -37.59 48.79 41.35
CA THR A 262 -37.42 49.50 42.61
C THR A 262 -38.66 50.33 42.90
N THR A 263 -39.36 50.00 43.98
CA THR A 263 -40.41 50.86 44.50
C THR A 263 -39.76 51.80 45.51
N ASN A 264 -39.35 52.97 45.04
CA ASN A 264 -39.15 54.07 45.96
C ASN A 264 -40.54 54.50 46.43
N PHE A 265 -40.99 53.91 47.54
CA PHE A 265 -41.98 54.58 48.39
C PHE A 265 -41.29 55.79 49.00
N ASN A 266 -41.02 56.81 48.18
CA ASN A 266 -40.84 58.16 48.65
C ASN A 266 -42.23 58.57 49.13
N TRP A 267 -42.49 58.32 50.42
CA TRP A 267 -43.54 59.00 51.15
C TRP A 267 -43.18 60.48 51.21
N ASN A 268 -43.24 61.16 50.05
CA ASN A 268 -43.29 62.61 49.99
C ASN A 268 -44.67 62.98 50.53
N VAL A 269 -44.82 62.94 51.85
CA VAL A 269 -46.03 63.40 52.52
C VAL A 269 -46.10 64.90 52.25
N LYS A 270 -46.86 65.28 51.21
CA LYS A 270 -47.04 66.68 50.84
C LYS A 270 -47.91 67.39 51.87
N SER A 271 -48.89 66.69 52.45
CA SER A 271 -49.81 67.25 53.44
C SER A 271 -50.19 66.24 54.52
N PHE A 272 -50.30 66.71 55.74
CA PHE A 272 -51.00 66.03 56.83
C PHE A 272 -52.36 66.72 57.03
N VAL A 273 -53.42 65.93 57.14
CA VAL A 273 -54.76 66.40 57.51
C VAL A 273 -55.09 65.85 58.89
N PHE A 274 -55.35 66.76 59.83
CA PHE A 274 -55.81 66.42 61.16
C PHE A 274 -57.33 66.53 61.17
N SER A 275 -58.01 65.44 61.51
CA SER A 275 -59.47 65.43 61.61
C SER A 275 -59.90 65.04 63.03
N PRO A 276 -60.83 65.81 63.64
CA PRO A 276 -61.41 65.43 64.92
C PRO A 276 -62.19 64.14 64.75
N CYS A 277 -61.94 63.16 65.61
CA CYS A 277 -62.69 61.92 65.63
C CYS A 277 -63.29 61.65 67.01
N GLY A 278 -64.62 61.71 67.06
CA GLY A 278 -65.46 61.02 68.06
C GLY A 278 -65.07 61.17 69.53
N GLY A 279 -64.76 62.38 69.99
CA GLY A 279 -64.48 62.69 71.40
C GLY A 279 -63.85 64.08 71.54
N PRO A 280 -63.87 64.70 72.74
CA PRO A 280 -63.34 66.06 72.93
C PRO A 280 -61.84 66.19 72.63
N ASP A 281 -61.07 65.08 72.68
CA ASP A 281 -59.60 65.08 72.53
C ASP A 281 -59.07 64.14 71.42
N GLY A 282 -59.94 63.54 70.60
CA GLY A 282 -59.53 62.57 69.58
C GLY A 282 -59.07 63.23 68.28
N ILE A 283 -57.79 63.09 67.92
CA ILE A 283 -57.24 63.56 66.65
C ILE A 283 -56.77 62.36 65.82
N SER A 284 -57.25 62.25 64.58
CA SER A 284 -56.68 61.35 63.57
C SER A 284 -55.73 62.11 62.67
N CYS A 285 -54.61 61.48 62.31
CA CYS A 285 -53.64 62.02 61.37
C CYS A 285 -53.72 61.22 60.07
N THR A 286 -54.06 61.89 58.97
CA THR A 286 -54.04 61.31 57.63
C THR A 286 -52.90 61.94 56.84
N ALA A 287 -51.93 61.12 56.42
CA ALA A 287 -50.91 61.54 55.47
C ALA A 287 -51.42 61.34 54.05
N ALA A 288 -51.28 62.36 53.20
CA ALA A 288 -51.67 62.32 51.80
C ALA A 288 -50.54 62.81 50.88
N ASN A 289 -50.48 62.24 49.68
CA ASN A 289 -49.66 62.74 48.58
C ASN A 289 -50.56 62.89 47.35
N GLU A 290 -50.57 64.09 46.75
CA GLU A 290 -51.36 64.44 45.55
C GLU A 290 -52.86 64.07 45.64
N GLY A 291 -53.43 64.18 46.85
CA GLY A 291 -54.86 63.93 47.10
C GLY A 291 -55.21 62.46 47.37
N GLN A 292 -54.27 61.51 47.23
CA GLN A 292 -54.49 60.13 47.69
C GLN A 292 -54.07 59.97 49.15
N GLN A 293 -54.95 59.37 49.96
CA GLN A 293 -54.62 58.93 51.31
C GLN A 293 -53.63 57.77 51.21
N ILE A 294 -52.47 57.95 51.83
CA ILE A 294 -51.40 56.95 51.81
C ILE A 294 -51.25 56.28 53.18
N TYR A 295 -51.63 56.97 54.25
CA TYR A 295 -51.64 56.42 55.61
C TYR A 295 -52.69 57.14 56.47
N GLN A 296 -53.43 56.39 57.29
CA GLN A 296 -54.37 56.93 58.26
C GLN A 296 -54.11 56.27 59.62
N SER A 297 -53.86 57.08 60.65
CA SER A 297 -53.78 56.57 62.01
C SER A 297 -55.18 56.20 62.53
N PHE A 298 -55.29 55.11 63.29
CA PHE A 298 -56.50 54.80 64.03
C PHE A 298 -56.67 55.80 65.19
N CYS A 299 -57.92 56.18 65.52
CA CYS A 299 -58.18 57.11 66.61
C CYS A 299 -57.82 56.45 67.95
N GLY A 300 -56.77 56.95 68.59
CA GLY A 300 -56.34 56.54 69.92
C GLY A 300 -56.62 57.64 70.93
N SER A 301 -57.39 57.34 71.97
CA SER A 301 -57.51 58.19 73.14
C SER A 301 -56.35 57.90 74.09
N SER A 302 -55.32 58.73 74.11
CA SER A 302 -54.37 58.71 75.22
C SER A 302 -54.08 60.12 75.69
N ALA A 303 -54.69 60.45 76.83
CA ALA A 303 -54.27 61.58 77.65
C ALA A 303 -52.76 61.42 77.96
N GLY A 304 -51.94 62.27 77.35
CA GLY A 304 -50.57 62.52 77.82
C GLY A 304 -49.39 62.01 76.98
N VAL A 305 -49.57 61.51 75.75
CA VAL A 305 -48.43 61.24 74.85
C VAL A 305 -48.53 62.14 73.61
N PRO A 306 -47.54 63.01 73.33
CA PRO A 306 -47.58 63.83 72.13
C PRO A 306 -47.37 62.94 70.91
N TRP A 307 -48.41 62.77 70.10
CA TRP A 307 -48.30 62.18 68.77
C TRP A 307 -47.64 63.21 67.85
N THR A 308 -46.37 63.01 67.50
CA THR A 308 -45.70 63.75 66.42
C THR A 308 -45.85 62.99 65.10
N CYS A 309 -46.71 63.47 64.21
CA CYS A 309 -46.68 63.10 62.80
C CYS A 309 -45.51 63.85 62.13
N ASP A 310 -44.31 63.25 62.10
CA ASP A 310 -43.14 63.86 61.46
C ASP A 310 -42.82 63.22 60.08
N ARG A 311 -42.24 64.02 59.18
CA ARG A 311 -41.94 63.69 57.77
C ARG A 311 -40.80 62.68 57.58
N GLY A 312 -40.30 62.08 58.66
CA GLY A 312 -39.24 61.09 58.61
C GLY A 312 -39.38 60.13 59.77
N THR A 313 -39.40 58.83 59.46
CA THR A 313 -39.32 57.70 60.39
C THR A 313 -40.58 57.41 61.21
N THR A 314 -41.50 56.61 60.67
CA THR A 314 -42.24 55.67 61.51
C THR A 314 -41.28 54.54 61.92
N THR A 315 -40.46 54.78 62.94
CA THR A 315 -39.81 53.70 63.70
C THR A 315 -40.58 53.51 65.00
N TYR A 316 -41.19 52.34 65.16
CA TYR A 316 -41.59 51.84 66.47
C TYR A 316 -40.34 51.34 67.22
N LYS A 317 -40.18 51.74 68.47
CA LYS A 317 -39.69 50.83 69.52
C LYS A 317 -40.87 50.40 70.35
#